data_AF-A0A7Y4QYE2-F1
#
_entry.id   AF-A0A7Y4QYE2-F1
#
_cell.length_a   1.000
_cell.length_b   1.000
_cell.length_c   1.000
_cell.angle_alpha   90.00
_cell.angle_beta   90.00
_cell.angle_gamma   90.00
#
_symmetry.space_group_name_H-M   'P 1'
#
loop_
_entity.id
_entity.type
_entity.pdbx_description
1 polymer ?
#
loop_
_entity_poly.entity_id
_entity_poly.type
_entity_poly.pdbx_seq_one_letter_code
_entity_poly.pdbx_strand_id
1 'polypeptide(L)'
;MIFARSSFQSLRHRAALFILFGLVSSCATYYQANYQFNRDFESGNLNGALATLKTTNRDTGRDRFLHFVNKGLVLSMLGQYEESNSYFEQAYLFWEDFKIDYFSEGASYLINPTITVYRGEDHEHLMLLYYKAINYLKMQKTEEALVECRRLNIRLQQLSDRYSSGNYYKRDAFIQNLMGIIYDADKDYNNAFIAYKNSWESYQNEYQTMFQFSAPRQLKLDILRTAWLSGMQSDFERFKEEFAMPDYQYIPHEGGELIFFWHTGLSPYKAEWGVNFVIDHGSDYFVFRNNELNLTFQFPKSGYSRDEVDALTRLEFFHVAFPRYVERSLYFDEGQLKLNDQTYPLELTEDVNKIAFKVLEERMGFEMSKALIRLAIKKASEYTVKKDNKRWGALLGVVNTLTEKADTRNWQTLPHSIYYARVPLPEGQSTVTLSLGGLGRERDERSFTYQVKKGQVLYHTFSSLETTFGNNRN
;
A
#
# COMPACT_ATOMS: atom_id res chain seq x y z
N MET A 1 43.94 45.97 11.36
CA MET A 1 42.70 45.72 10.57
C MET A 1 42.82 44.56 9.56
N ILE A 2 43.79 43.64 9.70
CA ILE A 2 44.06 42.57 8.71
C ILE A 2 43.63 41.17 9.23
N PHE A 3 43.60 40.95 10.55
CA PHE A 3 43.22 39.66 11.15
C PHE A 3 41.70 39.36 11.19
N ALA A 4 40.82 40.34 10.96
CA ALA A 4 39.36 40.13 10.95
C ALA A 4 38.80 39.65 9.59
N ARG A 5 39.58 39.77 8.50
CA ARG A 5 39.12 39.38 7.15
C ARG A 5 39.28 37.87 6.87
N SER A 6 40.25 37.19 7.47
CA SER A 6 40.49 35.75 7.24
C SER A 6 39.48 34.85 7.96
N SER A 7 39.01 35.24 9.17
CA SER A 7 37.98 34.49 9.90
C SER A 7 36.61 34.57 9.24
N PHE A 8 36.29 35.71 8.61
CA PHE A 8 35.05 35.89 7.84
C PHE A 8 35.06 35.08 6.53
N GLN A 9 36.21 34.91 5.90
CA GLN A 9 36.35 34.06 4.72
C GLN A 9 36.23 32.57 5.08
N SER A 10 36.85 32.09 6.15
CA SER A 10 36.73 30.68 6.56
C SER A 10 35.31 30.32 7.02
N LEU A 11 34.60 31.24 7.69
CA LEU A 11 33.20 31.07 8.07
C LEU A 11 32.26 31.04 6.85
N ARG A 12 32.54 31.86 5.82
CA ARG A 12 31.82 31.85 4.53
C ARG A 12 32.05 30.57 3.74
N HIS A 13 33.26 30.04 3.71
CA HIS A 13 33.56 28.76 3.04
C HIS A 13 32.91 27.59 3.78
N ARG A 14 32.92 27.58 5.12
CA ARG A 14 32.22 26.57 5.94
C ARG A 14 30.70 26.66 5.75
N ALA A 15 30.11 27.85 5.77
CA ALA A 15 28.68 28.04 5.51
C ALA A 15 28.28 27.64 4.08
N ALA A 16 29.11 27.95 3.08
CA ALA A 16 28.90 27.50 1.70
C ALA A 16 29.01 25.98 1.56
N LEU A 17 29.94 25.34 2.26
CA LEU A 17 30.03 23.86 2.32
C LEU A 17 28.83 23.24 3.03
N PHE A 18 28.33 23.83 4.12
CA PHE A 18 27.12 23.36 4.80
C PHE A 18 25.86 23.54 3.95
N ILE A 19 25.75 24.65 3.21
CA ILE A 19 24.66 24.88 2.24
C ILE A 19 24.78 23.88 1.07
N LEU A 20 25.99 23.66 0.53
CA LEU A 20 26.23 22.69 -0.54
C LEU A 20 25.94 21.24 -0.09
N PHE A 21 26.32 20.86 1.13
CA PHE A 21 26.03 19.53 1.69
C PHE A 21 24.53 19.33 2.01
N GLY A 22 23.84 20.40 2.43
CA GLY A 22 22.39 20.41 2.61
C GLY A 22 21.60 20.34 1.29
N LEU A 23 22.19 20.79 0.18
CA LEU A 23 21.58 20.71 -1.16
C LEU A 23 21.65 19.30 -1.76
N VAL A 24 22.72 18.54 -1.52
CA VAL A 24 22.89 17.19 -2.09
C VAL A 24 22.06 16.13 -1.36
N SER A 25 21.74 16.34 -0.07
CA SER A 25 20.87 15.45 0.72
C SER A 25 19.38 15.68 0.48
N SER A 26 19.01 16.81 -0.15
CA SER A 26 17.62 17.13 -0.48
C SER A 26 17.19 16.58 -1.84
N CYS A 27 17.68 15.42 -2.28
CA CYS A 27 17.12 14.68 -3.44
C CYS A 27 16.73 13.24 -3.08
N ALA A 28 16.83 12.86 -1.81
CA ALA A 28 16.50 11.52 -1.37
C ALA A 28 14.98 11.25 -1.45
N THR A 29 14.60 10.10 -2.02
CA THR A 29 13.23 9.57 -1.90
C THR A 29 12.96 9.12 -0.46
N TYR A 30 11.69 8.86 -0.11
CA TYR A 30 11.36 8.31 1.20
C TYR A 30 12.11 7.00 1.48
N TYR A 31 12.26 6.13 0.48
CA TYR A 31 13.02 4.89 0.60
C TYR A 31 14.48 5.16 1.01
N GLN A 32 15.15 6.09 0.31
CA GLN A 32 16.53 6.46 0.58
C GLN A 32 16.68 7.15 1.95
N ALA A 33 15.72 7.99 2.34
CA ALA A 33 15.70 8.65 3.65
C ALA A 33 15.51 7.67 4.82
N ASN A 34 15.02 6.47 4.57
CA ASN A 34 14.79 5.41 5.57
C ASN A 34 15.61 4.16 5.29
N TYR A 35 16.72 4.31 4.56
CA TYR A 35 17.54 3.19 4.08
C TYR A 35 17.94 2.21 5.20
N GLN A 36 18.33 2.72 6.38
CA GLN A 36 18.74 1.87 7.51
C GLN A 36 17.61 0.94 7.97
N PHE A 37 16.39 1.47 8.11
CA PHE A 37 15.21 0.67 8.46
C PHE A 37 14.90 -0.34 7.36
N ASN A 38 14.85 0.10 6.10
CA ASN A 38 14.53 -0.75 4.96
C ASN A 38 15.53 -1.90 4.82
N ARG A 39 16.84 -1.62 4.93
CA ARG A 39 17.90 -2.63 4.86
C ARG A 39 17.76 -3.69 5.97
N ASP A 40 17.52 -3.25 7.21
CA ASP A 40 17.36 -4.20 8.32
C ASP A 40 16.06 -5.02 8.17
N PHE A 41 14.98 -4.43 7.69
CA PHE A 41 13.73 -5.14 7.41
C PHE A 41 13.90 -6.15 6.26
N GLU A 42 14.42 -5.71 5.11
CA GLU A 42 14.63 -6.53 3.91
C GLU A 42 15.57 -7.72 4.14
N SER A 43 16.52 -7.59 5.06
CA SER A 43 17.43 -8.68 5.46
C SER A 43 16.87 -9.61 6.55
N GLY A 44 15.63 -9.38 7.01
CA GLY A 44 15.01 -10.15 8.09
C GLY A 44 15.54 -9.80 9.49
N ASN A 45 16.39 -8.76 9.64
CA ASN A 45 16.84 -8.24 10.93
C ASN A 45 15.74 -7.38 11.59
N LEU A 46 14.64 -8.03 11.98
CA LEU A 46 13.46 -7.36 12.54
C LEU A 46 13.75 -6.61 13.84
N ASN A 47 14.68 -7.11 14.67
CA ASN A 47 15.09 -6.41 15.89
C ASN A 47 15.84 -5.10 15.57
N GLY A 48 16.73 -5.10 14.56
CA GLY A 48 17.40 -3.90 14.08
C GLY A 48 16.42 -2.89 13.46
N ALA A 49 15.46 -3.39 12.67
CA ALA A 49 14.39 -2.57 12.11
C ALA A 49 13.55 -1.91 13.22
N LEU A 50 13.14 -2.67 14.24
CA LEU A 50 12.41 -2.15 15.40
C LEU A 50 13.22 -1.11 16.18
N ALA A 51 14.51 -1.34 16.38
CA ALA A 51 15.39 -0.38 17.06
C ALA A 51 15.46 0.95 16.30
N THR A 52 15.61 0.90 14.98
CA THR A 52 15.61 2.09 14.11
C THR A 52 14.30 2.89 14.21
N LEU A 53 13.16 2.19 14.27
CA LEU A 53 11.86 2.85 14.46
C LEU A 53 11.69 3.44 15.86
N LYS A 54 12.33 2.90 16.89
CA LYS A 54 12.27 3.45 18.26
C LYS A 54 13.08 4.73 18.42
N THR A 55 14.22 4.85 17.74
CA THR A 55 15.08 6.05 17.83
C THR A 55 14.58 7.22 16.99
N THR A 56 13.76 6.95 15.98
CA THR A 56 13.26 7.97 15.06
C THR A 56 11.96 8.56 15.61
N ASN A 57 12.02 9.76 16.19
CA ASN A 57 10.85 10.45 16.76
C ASN A 57 9.92 10.98 15.66
N ARG A 58 9.10 10.10 15.08
CA ARG A 58 8.12 10.41 14.00
C ARG A 58 6.67 10.12 14.39
N ASP A 59 6.43 9.75 15.64
CA ASP A 59 5.11 9.57 16.24
C ASP A 59 4.25 10.85 16.25
N THR A 60 4.88 12.00 16.01
CA THR A 60 4.24 13.33 16.01
C THR A 60 4.33 14.03 14.66
N GLY A 61 5.08 13.49 13.70
CA GLY A 61 5.41 14.15 12.43
C GLY A 61 4.46 13.84 11.26
N ARG A 62 4.84 14.31 10.06
CA ARG A 62 4.08 14.13 8.80
C ARG A 62 4.04 12.68 8.31
N ASP A 63 4.92 11.84 8.82
CA ASP A 63 5.03 10.42 8.44
C ASP A 63 4.52 9.49 9.55
N ARG A 64 3.71 10.03 10.47
CA ARG A 64 3.22 9.33 11.66
C ARG A 64 2.46 8.04 11.30
N PHE A 65 1.62 8.07 10.27
CA PHE A 65 0.95 6.87 9.77
C PHE A 65 1.97 5.76 9.46
N LEU A 66 2.98 6.06 8.63
CA LEU A 66 4.04 5.10 8.25
C LEU A 66 4.85 4.61 9.46
N HIS A 67 5.12 5.49 10.42
CA HIS A 67 5.79 5.09 11.66
C HIS A 67 5.00 4.03 12.43
N PHE A 68 3.70 4.24 12.63
CA PHE A 68 2.84 3.32 13.37
C PHE A 68 2.63 2.00 12.63
N VAL A 69 2.34 2.03 11.33
CA VAL A 69 2.10 0.80 10.57
C VAL A 69 3.37 -0.05 10.39
N ASN A 70 4.54 0.58 10.23
CA ASN A 70 5.82 -0.14 10.20
C ASN A 70 6.15 -0.79 11.56
N LYS A 71 5.93 -0.06 12.67
CA LYS A 71 6.11 -0.63 14.03
C LYS A 71 5.14 -1.80 14.24
N GLY A 72 3.86 -1.59 13.93
CA GLY A 72 2.82 -2.62 14.02
C GLY A 72 3.23 -3.89 13.26
N LEU A 73 3.68 -3.77 12.02
CA LEU A 73 4.07 -4.92 11.21
C LEU A 73 5.30 -5.64 11.78
N VAL A 74 6.36 -4.91 12.12
CA VAL A 74 7.57 -5.52 12.68
C VAL A 74 7.26 -6.28 13.98
N LEU A 75 6.44 -5.71 14.85
CA LEU A 75 5.98 -6.36 16.08
C LEU A 75 5.12 -7.61 15.79
N SER A 76 4.23 -7.56 14.78
CA SER A 76 3.44 -8.73 14.36
C SER A 76 4.35 -9.87 13.88
N MET A 77 5.36 -9.56 13.07
CA MET A 77 6.34 -10.55 12.58
C MET A 77 7.22 -11.12 13.70
N LEU A 78 7.47 -10.35 14.77
CA LEU A 78 8.15 -10.80 15.98
C LEU A 78 7.23 -11.58 16.94
N GLY A 79 5.95 -11.76 16.62
CA GLY A 79 4.97 -12.45 17.45
C GLY A 79 4.43 -11.61 18.63
N GLN A 80 4.73 -10.30 18.66
CA GLN A 80 4.29 -9.36 19.70
C GLN A 80 2.95 -8.74 19.30
N TYR A 81 1.90 -9.57 19.26
CA TYR A 81 0.61 -9.24 18.65
C TYR A 81 -0.18 -8.13 19.37
N GLU A 82 -0.17 -8.10 20.71
CA GLU A 82 -0.84 -7.04 21.47
C GLU A 82 -0.22 -5.67 21.23
N GLU A 83 1.11 -5.57 21.31
CA GLU A 83 1.83 -4.32 21.05
C GLU A 83 1.67 -3.89 19.59
N SER A 84 1.74 -4.85 18.67
CA SER A 84 1.45 -4.64 17.24
C SER A 84 0.06 -4.01 17.03
N ASN A 85 -0.98 -4.59 17.62
CA ASN A 85 -2.36 -4.08 17.48
C ASN A 85 -2.56 -2.71 18.12
N SER A 86 -1.81 -2.37 19.18
CA SER A 86 -1.81 -1.03 19.77
C SER A 86 -1.26 0.02 18.80
N TYR A 87 -0.16 -0.25 18.10
CA TYR A 87 0.37 0.66 17.09
C TYR A 87 -0.53 0.75 15.86
N PHE A 88 -1.10 -0.36 15.40
CA PHE A 88 -2.09 -0.31 14.32
C PHE A 88 -3.35 0.46 14.71
N GLU A 89 -3.80 0.38 15.97
CA GLU A 89 -4.92 1.21 16.44
C GLU A 89 -4.59 2.70 16.40
N GLN A 90 -3.37 3.09 16.79
CA GLN A 90 -2.92 4.49 16.69
C GLN A 90 -2.92 4.97 15.22
N ALA A 91 -2.48 4.13 14.27
CA ALA A 91 -2.56 4.45 12.84
C ALA A 91 -4.01 4.57 12.34
N TYR A 92 -4.90 3.68 12.80
CA TYR A 92 -6.32 3.69 12.44
C TYR A 92 -7.01 4.97 12.95
N LEU A 93 -6.86 5.29 14.24
CA LEU A 93 -7.45 6.48 14.86
C LEU A 93 -6.91 7.76 14.25
N PHE A 94 -5.58 7.82 14.00
CA PHE A 94 -4.96 8.96 13.33
C PHE A 94 -5.62 9.26 11.99
N TRP A 95 -5.95 8.24 11.20
CA TRP A 95 -6.65 8.43 9.93
C TRP A 95 -8.09 8.89 10.10
N GLU A 96 -8.84 8.31 11.06
CA GLU A 96 -10.24 8.68 11.33
C GLU A 96 -10.36 10.15 11.71
N ASP A 97 -9.51 10.63 12.63
CA ASP A 97 -9.48 12.02 13.05
C ASP A 97 -9.10 12.93 11.88
N PHE A 98 -8.05 12.56 11.14
CA PHE A 98 -7.56 13.36 10.02
C PHE A 98 -8.60 13.50 8.90
N LYS A 99 -9.36 12.45 8.60
CA LYS A 99 -10.42 12.45 7.57
C LYS A 99 -11.48 13.51 7.85
N ILE A 100 -11.86 13.68 9.12
CA ILE A 100 -12.88 14.64 9.56
C ILE A 100 -12.37 16.07 9.33
N ASP A 101 -11.15 16.38 9.77
CA ASP A 101 -10.57 17.71 9.64
C ASP A 101 -10.37 18.13 8.17
N TYR A 102 -9.89 17.21 7.33
CA TYR A 102 -9.52 17.53 5.94
C TYR A 102 -10.72 17.79 5.02
N PHE A 103 -11.87 17.16 5.26
CA PHE A 103 -13.07 17.42 4.47
C PHE A 103 -13.57 18.87 4.65
N SER A 104 -13.18 19.54 5.73
CA SER A 104 -13.59 20.91 6.05
C SER A 104 -12.74 22.03 5.40
N GLU A 105 -11.57 21.72 4.81
CA GLU A 105 -10.58 22.75 4.41
C GLU A 105 -10.16 22.67 2.92
N GLY A 106 -10.85 23.45 2.08
CA GLY A 106 -10.58 23.55 0.63
C GLY A 106 -9.25 24.22 0.23
N ALA A 107 -8.55 24.88 1.15
CA ALA A 107 -7.26 25.56 0.90
C ALA A 107 -6.07 24.60 0.75
N SER A 108 -6.24 23.34 1.16
CA SER A 108 -5.15 22.37 1.32
C SER A 108 -4.73 21.65 0.03
N TYR A 109 -5.58 21.64 -1.01
CA TYR A 109 -5.31 20.93 -2.28
C TYR A 109 -4.12 21.50 -3.06
N LEU A 110 -3.79 22.77 -2.82
CA LEU A 110 -2.69 23.48 -3.48
C LEU A 110 -1.38 23.43 -2.70
N ILE A 111 -1.34 22.81 -1.51
CA ILE A 111 -0.12 22.65 -0.72
C ILE A 111 0.73 21.50 -1.28
N ASN A 112 2.06 21.61 -1.22
CA ASN A 112 2.95 20.52 -1.64
C ASN A 112 2.72 19.27 -0.75
N PRO A 113 2.41 18.09 -1.33
CA PRO A 113 2.19 16.85 -0.60
C PRO A 113 3.32 16.48 0.37
N THR A 114 4.59 16.70 0.00
CA THR A 114 5.75 16.38 0.84
C THR A 114 5.80 17.14 2.16
N ILE A 115 5.06 18.26 2.26
CA ILE A 115 4.93 19.03 3.50
C ILE A 115 3.57 18.87 4.20
N THR A 116 2.68 18.05 3.63
CA THR A 116 1.44 17.64 4.30
C THR A 116 1.64 16.26 4.96
N VAL A 117 0.69 15.91 5.83
CA VAL A 117 0.71 14.61 6.50
C VAL A 117 0.35 13.50 5.52
N TYR A 118 1.17 12.45 5.49
CA TYR A 118 0.88 11.23 4.75
C TYR A 118 -0.18 10.41 5.49
N ARG A 119 -1.27 10.10 4.80
CA ARG A 119 -2.46 9.49 5.40
C ARG A 119 -2.51 7.98 5.24
N GLY A 120 -1.80 7.45 4.25
CA GLY A 120 -2.00 6.09 3.76
C GLY A 120 -2.79 6.07 2.46
N GLU A 121 -2.56 5.03 1.66
CA GLU A 121 -3.39 4.68 0.51
C GLU A 121 -4.60 3.86 0.94
N ASP A 122 -5.67 3.81 0.14
CA ASP A 122 -6.88 3.04 0.49
C ASP A 122 -6.56 1.55 0.78
N HIS A 123 -5.71 0.92 -0.04
CA HIS A 123 -5.26 -0.46 0.19
C HIS A 123 -4.37 -0.60 1.43
N GLU A 124 -3.59 0.42 1.80
CA GLU A 124 -2.78 0.40 3.02
C GLU A 124 -3.66 0.38 4.28
N HIS A 125 -4.82 1.05 4.26
CA HIS A 125 -5.80 0.99 5.35
C HIS A 125 -6.48 -0.37 5.46
N LEU A 126 -6.77 -1.02 4.33
CA LEU A 126 -7.29 -2.38 4.31
C LEU A 126 -6.25 -3.35 4.89
N MET A 127 -4.99 -3.22 4.48
CA MET A 127 -3.89 -4.04 4.98
C MET A 127 -3.60 -3.83 6.48
N LEU A 128 -3.75 -2.61 6.99
CA LEU A 128 -3.66 -2.33 8.43
C LEU A 128 -4.68 -3.18 9.21
N LEU A 129 -5.94 -3.15 8.77
CA LEU A 129 -7.03 -3.89 9.41
C LEU A 129 -6.86 -5.42 9.23
N TYR A 130 -6.34 -5.87 8.09
CA TYR A 130 -5.94 -7.26 7.86
C TYR A 130 -4.96 -7.74 8.95
N TYR A 131 -3.86 -7.01 9.17
CA TYR A 131 -2.89 -7.41 10.19
C TYR A 131 -3.47 -7.41 11.60
N LYS A 132 -4.32 -6.42 11.93
CA LYS A 132 -5.02 -6.40 13.22
C LYS A 132 -5.89 -7.65 13.42
N ALA A 133 -6.72 -7.98 12.42
CA ALA A 133 -7.60 -9.13 12.47
C ALA A 133 -6.81 -10.45 12.59
N ILE A 134 -5.76 -10.62 11.78
CA ILE A 134 -4.92 -11.82 11.83
C ILE A 134 -4.19 -11.96 13.17
N ASN A 135 -3.68 -10.86 13.73
CA ASN A 135 -3.09 -10.88 15.07
C ASN A 135 -4.11 -11.36 16.12
N TYR A 136 -5.35 -10.87 16.07
CA TYR A 136 -6.42 -11.33 16.97
C TYR A 136 -6.76 -12.81 16.77
N LEU A 137 -6.89 -13.27 15.52
CA LEU A 137 -7.14 -14.69 15.20
C LEU A 137 -6.02 -15.60 15.71
N LYS A 138 -4.76 -15.22 15.56
CA LYS A 138 -3.60 -15.95 16.13
C LYS A 138 -3.63 -16.03 17.65
N MET A 139 -4.16 -15.01 18.31
CA MET A 139 -4.37 -14.97 19.77
C MET A 139 -5.66 -15.67 20.22
N GLN A 140 -6.42 -16.29 19.30
CA GLN A 140 -7.73 -16.90 19.58
C GLN A 140 -8.76 -15.89 20.12
N LYS A 141 -8.62 -14.61 19.75
CA LYS A 141 -9.46 -13.47 20.13
C LYS A 141 -10.46 -13.15 19.00
N THR A 142 -11.39 -14.07 18.76
CA THR A 142 -12.32 -13.99 17.61
C THR A 142 -13.26 -12.79 17.69
N GLU A 143 -13.72 -12.42 18.87
CA GLU A 143 -14.61 -11.26 19.06
C GLU A 143 -13.94 -9.95 18.63
N GLU A 144 -12.67 -9.77 18.98
CA GLU A 144 -11.88 -8.61 18.55
C GLU A 144 -11.58 -8.65 17.05
N ALA A 145 -11.35 -9.82 16.46
CA ALA A 145 -11.22 -9.96 15.01
C ALA A 145 -12.52 -9.55 14.28
N LEU A 146 -13.70 -9.84 14.85
CA LEU A 146 -15.00 -9.41 14.31
C LEU A 146 -15.20 -7.88 14.36
N VAL A 147 -14.58 -7.18 15.32
CA VAL A 147 -14.57 -5.71 15.33
C VAL A 147 -13.82 -5.18 14.10
N GLU A 148 -12.65 -5.75 13.81
CA GLU A 148 -11.88 -5.36 12.62
C GLU A 148 -12.58 -5.78 11.32
N CYS A 149 -13.28 -6.93 11.31
CA CYS A 149 -14.13 -7.35 10.19
C CYS A 149 -15.23 -6.32 9.86
N ARG A 150 -15.88 -5.75 10.89
CA ARG A 150 -16.86 -4.66 10.70
C ARG A 150 -16.20 -3.40 10.15
N ARG A 151 -15.00 -3.04 10.63
CA ARG A 151 -14.23 -1.90 10.12
C ARG A 151 -13.84 -2.11 8.66
N LEU A 152 -13.42 -3.32 8.26
CA LEU A 152 -13.15 -3.68 6.88
C LEU A 152 -14.38 -3.50 6.00
N ASN A 153 -15.55 -4.01 6.44
CA ASN A 153 -16.79 -3.83 5.69
C ASN A 153 -17.15 -2.35 5.48
N ILE A 154 -17.02 -1.52 6.52
CA ILE A 154 -17.23 -0.06 6.43
C ILE A 154 -16.25 0.57 5.44
N ARG A 155 -14.98 0.14 5.44
CA ARG A 155 -13.97 0.66 4.50
C ARG A 155 -14.26 0.27 3.06
N LEU A 156 -14.63 -0.98 2.80
CA LEU A 156 -15.01 -1.41 1.45
C LEU A 156 -16.24 -0.66 0.96
N GLN A 157 -17.22 -0.40 1.81
CA GLN A 157 -18.38 0.43 1.45
C GLN A 157 -17.95 1.86 1.09
N GLN A 158 -17.12 2.50 1.93
CA GLN A 158 -16.61 3.85 1.66
C GLN A 158 -15.79 3.94 0.36
N LEU A 159 -15.03 2.88 0.04
CA LEU A 159 -14.27 2.78 -1.20
C LEU A 159 -15.22 2.64 -2.40
N SER A 160 -16.24 1.78 -2.27
CA SER A 160 -17.29 1.58 -3.29
C SER A 160 -18.09 2.85 -3.56
N ASP A 161 -18.44 3.62 -2.52
CA ASP A 161 -19.25 4.84 -2.66
C ASP A 161 -18.48 5.98 -3.36
N ARG A 162 -17.14 5.98 -3.29
CA ARG A 162 -16.30 7.02 -3.90
C ARG A 162 -16.26 6.92 -5.42
N TYR A 163 -16.44 5.73 -5.99
CA TYR A 163 -16.24 5.47 -7.42
C TYR A 163 -17.47 4.81 -8.05
N SER A 164 -18.11 5.51 -8.99
CA SER A 164 -19.29 5.00 -9.71
C SER A 164 -18.96 4.09 -10.90
N SER A 165 -17.77 4.22 -11.49
CA SER A 165 -17.36 3.43 -12.67
C SER A 165 -16.73 2.08 -12.28
N GLY A 166 -16.98 1.06 -13.09
CA GLY A 166 -16.43 -0.30 -12.91
C GLY A 166 -14.92 -0.42 -13.17
N ASN A 167 -14.28 0.63 -13.70
CA ASN A 167 -12.84 0.61 -14.02
C ASN A 167 -11.96 1.02 -12.83
N TYR A 168 -12.55 1.40 -11.69
CA TYR A 168 -11.83 1.85 -10.50
C TYR A 168 -11.68 0.74 -9.46
N TYR A 169 -10.56 0.75 -8.72
CA TYR A 169 -10.39 -0.12 -7.55
C TYR A 169 -11.36 0.24 -6.44
N LYS A 170 -12.52 -0.44 -6.42
CA LYS A 170 -13.63 -0.12 -5.51
C LYS A 170 -14.06 -1.25 -4.57
N ARG A 171 -13.53 -2.45 -4.83
CA ARG A 171 -13.79 -3.71 -4.12
C ARG A 171 -12.47 -4.44 -3.98
N ASP A 172 -12.36 -5.22 -2.91
CA ASP A 172 -11.17 -5.99 -2.57
C ASP A 172 -11.58 -7.44 -2.31
N ALA A 173 -11.22 -8.32 -3.25
CA ALA A 173 -11.65 -9.70 -3.23
C ALA A 173 -10.98 -10.47 -2.08
N PHE A 174 -9.70 -10.18 -1.81
CA PHE A 174 -8.97 -10.79 -0.70
C PHE A 174 -9.54 -10.39 0.66
N ILE A 175 -9.85 -9.10 0.86
CA ILE A 175 -10.43 -8.63 2.12
C ILE A 175 -11.81 -9.23 2.35
N GLN A 176 -12.63 -9.41 1.31
CA GLN A 176 -13.90 -10.14 1.44
C GLN A 176 -13.68 -11.61 1.80
N ASN A 177 -12.65 -12.25 1.25
CA ASN A 177 -12.26 -13.61 1.63
C ASN A 177 -11.86 -13.66 3.11
N LEU A 178 -11.02 -12.71 3.57
CA LEU A 178 -10.64 -12.58 4.97
C LEU A 178 -11.85 -12.39 5.88
N MET A 179 -12.81 -11.54 5.50
CA MET A 179 -14.06 -11.38 6.26
C MET A 179 -14.78 -12.72 6.40
N GLY A 180 -14.86 -13.51 5.32
CA GLY A 180 -15.38 -14.87 5.35
C GLY A 180 -14.64 -15.77 6.35
N ILE A 181 -13.31 -15.70 6.37
CA ILE A 181 -12.46 -16.43 7.33
C ILE A 181 -12.75 -16.02 8.77
N ILE A 182 -12.96 -14.72 9.03
CA ILE A 182 -13.26 -14.22 10.38
C ILE A 182 -14.66 -14.66 10.84
N TYR A 183 -15.68 -14.56 9.99
CA TYR A 183 -17.03 -15.06 10.34
C TYR A 183 -17.05 -16.57 10.55
N ASP A 184 -16.31 -17.31 9.73
CA ASP A 184 -16.14 -18.75 9.85
C ASP A 184 -15.45 -19.15 11.16
N ALA A 185 -14.49 -18.36 11.63
CA ALA A 185 -13.86 -18.53 12.94
C ALA A 185 -14.86 -18.44 14.11
N ASP A 186 -15.91 -17.64 13.95
CA ASP A 186 -17.01 -17.48 14.91
C ASP A 186 -18.14 -18.50 14.70
N LYS A 187 -18.01 -19.39 13.70
CA LYS A 187 -19.04 -20.35 13.26
C LYS A 187 -20.31 -19.68 12.72
N ASP A 188 -20.23 -18.40 12.35
CA ASP A 188 -21.29 -17.70 11.63
C ASP A 188 -21.22 -18.06 10.13
N TYR A 189 -21.56 -19.31 9.82
CA TYR A 189 -21.38 -19.87 8.49
C TYR A 189 -22.23 -19.17 7.41
N ASN A 190 -23.35 -18.55 7.80
CA ASN A 190 -24.17 -17.78 6.86
C ASN A 190 -23.45 -16.50 6.42
N ASN A 191 -22.96 -15.68 7.37
CA ASN A 191 -22.18 -14.49 7.02
C ASN A 191 -20.85 -14.85 6.35
N ALA A 192 -20.22 -15.96 6.76
CA ALA A 192 -19.04 -16.49 6.09
C ALA A 192 -19.32 -16.82 4.62
N PHE A 193 -20.39 -17.57 4.34
CA PHE A 193 -20.81 -17.90 2.97
C PHE A 193 -21.07 -16.64 2.14
N ILE A 194 -21.79 -15.65 2.68
CA ILE A 194 -22.05 -14.38 1.98
C ILE A 194 -20.74 -13.65 1.65
N ALA A 195 -19.82 -13.55 2.61
CA ALA A 195 -18.54 -12.89 2.39
C ALA A 195 -17.65 -13.63 1.37
N TYR A 196 -17.57 -14.96 1.45
CA TYR A 196 -16.86 -15.78 0.46
C TYR A 196 -17.47 -15.68 -0.94
N LYS A 197 -18.80 -15.69 -1.04
CA LYS A 197 -19.51 -15.47 -2.31
C LYS A 197 -19.18 -14.09 -2.89
N ASN A 198 -19.25 -13.03 -2.09
CA ASN A 198 -18.91 -11.68 -2.54
C ASN A 198 -17.45 -11.60 -3.02
N SER A 199 -16.53 -12.27 -2.32
CA SER A 199 -15.13 -12.39 -2.73
C SER A 199 -15.01 -13.03 -4.11
N TRP A 200 -15.68 -14.17 -4.32
CA TRP A 200 -15.68 -14.85 -5.62
C TRP A 200 -16.27 -13.98 -6.73
N GLU A 201 -17.37 -13.27 -6.49
CA GLU A 201 -17.95 -12.32 -7.45
C GLU A 201 -16.96 -11.20 -7.79
N SER A 202 -16.24 -10.65 -6.79
CA SER A 202 -15.22 -9.63 -7.02
C SER A 202 -14.04 -10.14 -7.86
N TYR A 203 -13.67 -11.42 -7.68
CA TYR A 203 -12.66 -12.04 -8.52
C TYR A 203 -13.10 -12.15 -9.99
N GLN A 204 -14.34 -12.61 -10.23
CA GLN A 204 -14.84 -12.83 -11.59
C GLN A 204 -15.06 -11.53 -12.37
N ASN A 205 -15.51 -10.47 -11.69
CA ASN A 205 -15.93 -9.24 -12.35
C ASN A 205 -14.78 -8.22 -12.43
N GLU A 206 -14.34 -7.71 -11.28
CA GLU A 206 -13.35 -6.63 -11.21
C GLU A 206 -11.92 -7.16 -11.41
N TYR A 207 -11.50 -8.20 -10.70
CA TYR A 207 -10.09 -8.62 -10.68
C TYR A 207 -9.67 -9.33 -11.98
N GLN A 208 -10.54 -10.12 -12.59
CA GLN A 208 -10.25 -10.73 -13.88
C GLN A 208 -9.96 -9.66 -14.95
N THR A 209 -10.73 -8.56 -14.93
CA THR A 209 -10.57 -7.45 -15.89
C THR A 209 -9.36 -6.57 -15.56
N MET A 210 -9.18 -6.19 -14.30
CA MET A 210 -8.14 -5.25 -13.88
C MET A 210 -6.75 -5.90 -13.72
N PHE A 211 -6.71 -7.14 -13.26
CA PHE A 211 -5.49 -7.79 -12.78
C PHE A 211 -5.18 -9.13 -13.47
N GLN A 212 -6.07 -9.60 -14.35
CA GLN A 212 -5.99 -10.91 -15.01
C GLN A 212 -5.85 -12.05 -14.01
N PHE A 213 -6.65 -11.98 -12.94
CA PHE A 213 -6.50 -12.81 -11.77
C PHE A 213 -7.85 -13.39 -11.33
N SER A 214 -7.91 -14.72 -11.24
CA SER A 214 -9.13 -15.48 -10.94
C SER A 214 -9.16 -15.97 -9.49
N ALA A 215 -10.37 -16.25 -8.98
CA ALA A 215 -10.57 -16.79 -7.65
C ALA A 215 -9.77 -18.09 -7.40
N PRO A 216 -9.11 -18.24 -6.24
CA PRO A 216 -8.41 -19.46 -5.87
C PRO A 216 -9.38 -20.62 -5.69
N ARG A 217 -8.92 -21.86 -5.92
CA ARG A 217 -9.72 -23.07 -5.71
C ARG A 217 -10.11 -23.23 -4.25
N GLN A 218 -9.25 -22.87 -3.29
CA GLN A 218 -9.56 -22.91 -1.87
C GLN A 218 -10.82 -22.09 -1.52
N LEU A 219 -11.01 -20.91 -2.11
CA LEU A 219 -12.21 -20.09 -1.90
C LEU A 219 -13.47 -20.80 -2.38
N LYS A 220 -13.40 -21.49 -3.52
CA LYS A 220 -14.53 -22.29 -4.04
C LYS A 220 -14.91 -23.40 -3.05
N LEU A 221 -13.92 -24.07 -2.45
CA LEU A 221 -14.15 -25.06 -1.41
C LEU A 221 -14.76 -24.43 -0.15
N ASP A 222 -14.30 -23.25 0.25
CA ASP A 222 -14.84 -22.51 1.40
C ASP A 222 -16.31 -22.11 1.18
N ILE A 223 -16.69 -21.68 -0.03
CA ILE A 223 -18.07 -21.39 -0.43
C ILE A 223 -18.94 -22.65 -0.33
N LEU A 224 -18.51 -23.77 -0.92
CA LEU A 224 -19.28 -25.02 -0.88
C LEU A 224 -19.43 -25.55 0.55
N ARG A 225 -18.34 -25.52 1.34
CA ARG A 225 -18.35 -25.92 2.75
C ARG A 225 -19.32 -25.07 3.56
N THR A 226 -19.25 -23.76 3.44
CA THR A 226 -20.11 -22.85 4.22
C THR A 226 -21.56 -22.87 3.77
N ALA A 227 -21.84 -23.02 2.46
CA ALA A 227 -23.20 -23.22 1.95
C ALA A 227 -23.87 -24.46 2.55
N TRP A 228 -23.11 -25.57 2.65
CA TRP A 228 -23.60 -26.78 3.31
C TRP A 228 -23.85 -26.56 4.81
N LEU A 229 -22.87 -25.99 5.51
CA LEU A 229 -22.93 -25.76 6.97
C LEU A 229 -24.02 -24.76 7.38
N SER A 230 -24.35 -23.80 6.51
CA SER A 230 -25.45 -22.84 6.74
C SER A 230 -26.82 -23.37 6.31
N GLY A 231 -26.90 -24.57 5.73
CA GLY A 231 -28.13 -25.19 5.25
C GLY A 231 -28.65 -24.64 3.91
N MET A 232 -27.83 -23.88 3.17
CA MET A 232 -28.16 -23.27 1.88
C MET A 232 -28.03 -24.29 0.74
N GLN A 233 -28.84 -25.35 0.77
CA GLN A 233 -28.72 -26.48 -0.16
C GLN A 233 -28.88 -26.09 -1.64
N SER A 234 -29.75 -25.12 -1.95
CA SER A 234 -29.91 -24.60 -3.32
C SER A 234 -28.64 -23.91 -3.83
N ASP A 235 -27.98 -23.11 -2.98
CA ASP A 235 -26.73 -22.46 -3.34
C ASP A 235 -25.58 -23.48 -3.40
N PHE A 236 -25.57 -24.48 -2.52
CA PHE A 236 -24.61 -25.59 -2.54
C PHE A 236 -24.62 -26.33 -3.89
N GLU A 237 -25.80 -26.78 -4.35
CA GLU A 237 -25.91 -27.47 -5.63
C GLU A 237 -25.61 -26.53 -6.81
N ARG A 238 -26.08 -25.28 -6.77
CA ARG A 238 -25.75 -24.28 -7.81
C ARG A 238 -24.23 -24.09 -7.94
N PHE A 239 -23.53 -23.89 -6.84
CA PHE A 239 -22.09 -23.65 -6.88
C PHE A 239 -21.28 -24.91 -7.22
N LYS A 240 -21.77 -26.12 -6.93
CA LYS A 240 -21.14 -27.36 -7.43
C LYS A 240 -21.13 -27.40 -8.94
N GLU A 241 -22.25 -27.06 -9.58
CA GLU A 241 -22.33 -26.98 -11.04
C GLU A 241 -21.44 -25.86 -11.58
N GLU A 242 -21.55 -24.64 -11.02
CA GLU A 242 -20.81 -23.45 -11.46
C GLU A 242 -19.28 -23.60 -11.31
N PHE A 243 -18.82 -24.31 -10.28
CA PHE A 243 -17.39 -24.57 -10.07
C PHE A 243 -16.89 -25.83 -10.77
N ALA A 244 -17.75 -26.54 -11.52
CA ALA A 244 -17.46 -27.83 -12.13
C ALA A 244 -16.95 -28.86 -11.10
N MET A 245 -17.62 -28.94 -9.94
CA MET A 245 -17.35 -29.87 -8.84
C MET A 245 -18.60 -30.70 -8.46
N PRO A 246 -19.22 -31.43 -9.40
CA PRO A 246 -20.47 -32.18 -9.14
C PRO A 246 -20.32 -33.26 -8.07
N ASP A 247 -19.11 -33.81 -7.92
CA ASP A 247 -18.81 -34.89 -6.97
C ASP A 247 -18.34 -34.37 -5.59
N TYR A 248 -18.30 -33.05 -5.39
CA TYR A 248 -17.92 -32.50 -4.09
C TYR A 248 -18.91 -32.92 -3.01
N GLN A 249 -18.38 -33.44 -1.91
CA GLN A 249 -19.12 -33.77 -0.71
C GLN A 249 -18.46 -33.09 0.49
N TYR A 250 -19.28 -32.50 1.36
CA TYR A 250 -18.78 -32.03 2.64
C TYR A 250 -18.51 -33.23 3.55
N ILE A 251 -17.24 -33.39 3.92
CA ILE A 251 -16.80 -34.41 4.88
C ILE A 251 -16.32 -33.67 6.13
N PRO A 252 -17.01 -33.79 7.27
CA PRO A 252 -16.53 -33.21 8.53
C PRO A 252 -15.15 -33.74 8.88
N HIS A 253 -14.22 -32.85 9.21
CA HIS A 253 -12.91 -33.24 9.73
C HIS A 253 -13.02 -33.50 11.24
N GLU A 254 -12.48 -34.64 11.70
CA GLU A 254 -12.54 -34.99 13.13
C GLU A 254 -11.53 -34.22 13.99
N GLY A 255 -10.49 -33.64 13.38
CA GLY A 255 -9.43 -32.87 14.02
C GLY A 255 -9.70 -31.37 14.05
N GLY A 256 -8.67 -30.57 13.76
CA GLY A 256 -8.76 -29.12 13.59
C GLY A 256 -8.34 -28.68 12.19
N GLU A 257 -8.05 -27.39 12.04
CA GLU A 257 -7.67 -26.79 10.77
C GLU A 257 -6.51 -25.81 10.96
N LEU A 258 -5.68 -25.66 9.93
CA LEU A 258 -4.68 -24.61 9.81
C LEU A 258 -5.03 -23.74 8.62
N ILE A 259 -5.26 -22.46 8.85
CA ILE A 259 -5.31 -21.44 7.82
C ILE A 259 -3.93 -20.79 7.76
N PHE A 260 -3.24 -21.03 6.64
CA PHE A 260 -1.88 -20.58 6.44
C PHE A 260 -1.85 -19.46 5.40
N PHE A 261 -1.30 -18.31 5.76
CA PHE A 261 -1.03 -17.21 4.85
C PHE A 261 0.46 -17.13 4.56
N TRP A 262 0.79 -17.03 3.29
CA TRP A 262 2.15 -16.78 2.85
C TRP A 262 2.24 -15.40 2.22
N HIS A 263 3.00 -14.53 2.86
CA HIS A 263 3.39 -13.22 2.36
C HIS A 263 4.71 -13.38 1.60
N THR A 264 4.72 -13.04 0.32
CA THR A 264 5.94 -13.12 -0.49
C THR A 264 6.31 -11.77 -1.08
N GLY A 265 7.61 -11.51 -1.12
CA GLY A 265 8.21 -10.27 -1.58
C GLY A 265 7.77 -9.06 -0.76
N LEU A 266 8.01 -7.89 -1.33
CA LEU A 266 7.65 -6.61 -0.74
C LEU A 266 6.95 -5.75 -1.79
N SER A 267 5.98 -4.95 -1.36
CA SER A 267 5.20 -4.02 -2.18
C SER A 267 6.09 -3.10 -3.04
N PRO A 268 5.61 -2.34 -4.02
CA PRO A 268 6.49 -1.42 -4.72
C PRO A 268 6.87 -0.25 -3.81
N TYR A 269 8.01 0.42 -4.09
CA TYR A 269 8.32 1.70 -3.45
C TYR A 269 8.08 2.84 -4.43
N LYS A 270 7.67 4.02 -3.94
CA LYS A 270 7.54 5.19 -4.81
C LYS A 270 8.89 5.84 -5.06
N ALA A 271 9.15 6.13 -6.33
CA ALA A 271 10.20 7.00 -6.80
C ALA A 271 9.60 8.24 -7.46
N GLU A 272 10.48 9.17 -7.84
CA GLU A 272 10.11 10.35 -8.61
C GLU A 272 10.43 10.13 -10.10
N TRP A 273 9.63 10.73 -10.97
CA TRP A 273 9.95 10.91 -12.38
C TRP A 273 9.51 12.31 -12.82
N GLY A 274 10.26 12.89 -13.75
CA GLY A 274 10.01 14.23 -14.25
C GLY A 274 9.34 14.22 -15.61
N VAL A 275 8.33 15.07 -15.79
CA VAL A 275 7.61 15.23 -17.05
C VAL A 275 7.67 16.68 -17.48
N ASN A 276 8.00 16.90 -18.75
CA ASN A 276 8.02 18.23 -19.35
C ASN A 276 6.68 18.53 -20.03
N PHE A 277 6.10 19.69 -19.75
CA PHE A 277 4.92 20.20 -20.43
C PHE A 277 5.28 21.45 -21.22
N VAL A 278 4.74 21.56 -22.43
CA VAL A 278 4.70 22.81 -23.19
C VAL A 278 3.38 23.52 -22.86
N ILE A 279 3.38 24.85 -22.80
CA ILE A 279 2.15 25.62 -22.60
C ILE A 279 1.74 26.32 -23.89
N ASP A 280 0.50 26.08 -24.33
CA ASP A 280 -0.17 26.96 -25.28
C ASP A 280 -0.99 28.01 -24.54
N HIS A 281 -0.84 29.26 -24.97
CA HIS A 281 -1.56 30.40 -24.42
C HIS A 281 -2.78 30.73 -25.30
N GLY A 282 -3.83 29.90 -25.20
CA GLY A 282 -5.12 30.20 -25.84
C GLY A 282 -5.74 31.50 -25.31
N SER A 283 -6.83 31.99 -25.92
CA SER A 283 -7.52 33.21 -25.46
C SER A 283 -7.96 33.11 -24.00
N ASP A 284 -8.67 32.02 -23.67
CA ASP A 284 -9.38 31.86 -22.39
C ASP A 284 -8.77 30.80 -21.47
N TYR A 285 -7.85 29.97 -21.98
CA TYR A 285 -7.26 28.84 -21.27
C TYR A 285 -5.74 28.82 -21.40
N PHE A 286 -5.08 28.32 -20.35
CA PHE A 286 -3.73 27.76 -20.44
C PHE A 286 -3.85 26.27 -20.76
N VAL A 287 -3.17 25.81 -21.81
CA VAL A 287 -3.17 24.40 -22.21
C VAL A 287 -1.77 23.83 -22.01
N PHE A 288 -1.63 22.93 -21.05
CA PHE A 288 -0.38 22.21 -20.79
C PHE A 288 -0.40 20.90 -21.56
N ARG A 289 0.58 20.67 -22.44
CA ARG A 289 0.69 19.47 -23.27
C ARG A 289 1.99 18.72 -23.05
N ASN A 290 1.90 17.40 -22.98
CA ASN A 290 3.03 16.51 -23.17
C ASN A 290 2.69 15.55 -24.31
N ASN A 291 3.42 15.64 -25.42
CA ASN A 291 3.14 14.86 -26.63
C ASN A 291 3.61 13.41 -26.52
N GLU A 292 4.66 13.14 -25.73
CA GLU A 292 5.23 11.79 -25.55
C GLU A 292 4.26 10.86 -24.81
N LEU A 293 3.57 11.40 -23.81
CA LEU A 293 2.60 10.70 -22.98
C LEU A 293 1.15 10.95 -23.42
N ASN A 294 0.95 11.73 -24.48
CA ASN A 294 -0.37 12.15 -24.97
C ASN A 294 -1.26 12.77 -23.87
N LEU A 295 -0.68 13.64 -23.03
CA LEU A 295 -1.37 14.31 -21.93
C LEU A 295 -1.72 15.76 -22.31
N THR A 296 -2.93 16.18 -21.99
CA THR A 296 -3.39 17.58 -22.16
C THR A 296 -4.21 18.02 -20.96
N PHE A 297 -3.82 19.12 -20.33
CA PHE A 297 -4.54 19.74 -19.21
C PHE A 297 -4.91 21.19 -19.57
N GLN A 298 -6.16 21.56 -19.35
CA GLN A 298 -6.66 22.90 -19.68
C GLN A 298 -7.12 23.59 -18.40
N PHE A 299 -6.62 24.82 -18.17
CA PHE A 299 -6.99 25.62 -17.01
C PHE A 299 -7.52 26.97 -17.45
N PRO A 300 -8.73 27.37 -17.02
CA PRO A 300 -9.32 28.65 -17.41
C PRO A 300 -8.55 29.81 -16.78
N LYS A 301 -8.26 30.85 -17.56
CA LYS A 301 -7.57 32.05 -17.08
C LYS A 301 -8.36 32.82 -16.03
N SER A 302 -9.70 32.69 -16.01
CA SER A 302 -10.57 33.30 -15.01
C SER A 302 -10.32 32.82 -13.59
N GLY A 303 -9.66 31.67 -13.41
CA GLY A 303 -9.23 31.17 -12.10
C GLY A 303 -7.95 31.80 -11.56
N TYR A 304 -7.31 32.70 -12.31
CA TYR A 304 -6.03 33.32 -11.99
C TYR A 304 -6.16 34.85 -11.92
N SER A 305 -5.36 35.48 -11.07
CA SER A 305 -5.16 36.92 -11.05
C SER A 305 -4.45 37.41 -12.31
N ARG A 306 -4.54 38.72 -12.59
CA ARG A 306 -3.89 39.32 -13.77
C ARG A 306 -2.37 39.10 -13.77
N ASP A 307 -1.73 39.25 -12.62
CA ASP A 307 -0.28 39.04 -12.49
C ASP A 307 0.11 37.58 -12.73
N GLU A 308 -0.72 36.62 -12.31
CA GLU A 308 -0.52 35.20 -12.61
C GLU A 308 -0.66 34.90 -14.09
N VAL A 309 -1.67 35.47 -14.76
CA VAL A 309 -1.84 35.34 -16.21
C VAL A 309 -0.64 35.91 -16.96
N ASP A 310 -0.17 37.09 -16.58
CA ASP A 310 0.97 37.77 -17.21
C ASP A 310 2.30 37.02 -17.00
N ALA A 311 2.46 36.34 -15.86
CA ALA A 311 3.62 35.52 -15.60
C ALA A 311 3.59 34.20 -16.40
N LEU A 312 2.43 33.54 -16.46
CA LEU A 312 2.26 32.27 -17.15
C LEU A 312 2.35 32.39 -18.67
N THR A 313 1.91 33.50 -19.25
CA THR A 313 2.03 33.78 -20.71
C THR A 313 3.47 33.94 -21.20
N ARG A 314 4.45 34.01 -20.30
CA ARG A 314 5.88 34.12 -20.64
C ARG A 314 6.64 32.81 -20.46
N LEU A 315 5.96 31.74 -20.03
CA LEU A 315 6.57 30.45 -19.76
C LEU A 315 6.20 29.48 -20.88
N GLU A 316 7.23 28.97 -21.56
CA GLU A 316 7.06 28.06 -22.69
C GLU A 316 7.03 26.59 -22.26
N PHE A 317 7.76 26.26 -21.17
CA PHE A 317 7.90 24.90 -20.68
C PHE A 317 7.86 24.81 -19.16
N PHE A 318 7.35 23.69 -18.65
CA PHE A 318 7.30 23.33 -17.24
C PHE A 318 7.85 21.94 -17.03
N HIS A 319 8.80 21.79 -16.11
CA HIS A 319 9.21 20.49 -15.61
C HIS A 319 8.50 20.21 -14.29
N VAL A 320 7.80 19.08 -14.20
CA VAL A 320 7.05 18.70 -13.00
C VAL A 320 7.41 17.29 -12.59
N ALA A 321 7.64 17.11 -11.30
CA ALA A 321 7.98 15.83 -10.74
C ALA A 321 6.73 15.12 -10.21
N PHE A 322 6.55 13.85 -10.60
CA PHE A 322 5.43 13.02 -10.22
C PHE A 322 5.88 11.75 -9.51
N PRO A 323 5.04 11.18 -8.64
CA PRO A 323 5.32 9.89 -8.06
C PRO A 323 5.13 8.80 -9.12
N ARG A 324 5.96 7.76 -9.06
CA ARG A 324 5.72 6.48 -9.74
C ARG A 324 6.11 5.34 -8.83
N TYR A 325 5.43 4.22 -8.95
CA TYR A 325 5.86 3.01 -8.28
C TYR A 325 7.03 2.36 -9.04
N VAL A 326 7.97 1.82 -8.28
CA VAL A 326 9.05 0.95 -8.77
C VAL A 326 8.82 -0.41 -8.17
N GLU A 327 8.63 -1.40 -9.05
CA GLU A 327 8.37 -2.78 -8.66
C GLU A 327 9.57 -3.42 -7.98
N ARG A 328 9.29 -4.28 -7.00
CA ARG A 328 10.23 -5.24 -6.43
C ARG A 328 9.74 -6.64 -6.77
N SER A 329 10.29 -7.22 -7.83
CA SER A 329 9.79 -8.49 -8.38
C SER A 329 10.01 -9.65 -7.41
N LEU A 330 9.12 -10.63 -7.45
CA LEU A 330 9.13 -11.78 -6.54
C LEU A 330 10.40 -12.63 -6.67
N TYR A 331 10.96 -13.04 -5.53
CA TYR A 331 11.99 -14.08 -5.49
C TYR A 331 11.37 -15.49 -5.46
N PHE A 332 10.30 -15.65 -4.69
CA PHE A 332 9.49 -16.86 -4.65
C PHE A 332 8.07 -16.54 -5.12
N ASP A 333 7.58 -17.29 -6.13
CA ASP A 333 6.26 -17.13 -6.75
C ASP A 333 5.45 -18.44 -6.72
N GLU A 334 6.05 -19.55 -6.27
CA GLU A 334 5.39 -20.84 -6.07
C GLU A 334 5.54 -21.30 -4.61
N GLY A 335 4.46 -21.82 -4.03
CA GLY A 335 4.45 -22.31 -2.65
C GLY A 335 3.47 -23.45 -2.43
N GLN A 336 3.81 -24.39 -1.57
CA GLN A 336 2.92 -25.48 -1.16
C GLN A 336 3.20 -25.91 0.27
N LEU A 337 2.18 -26.44 0.94
CA LEU A 337 2.28 -27.08 2.25
C LEU A 337 2.20 -28.60 2.08
N LYS A 338 3.03 -29.33 2.83
CA LYS A 338 3.03 -30.79 2.86
C LYS A 338 2.67 -31.25 4.27
N LEU A 339 1.71 -32.16 4.38
CA LEU A 339 1.35 -32.87 5.61
C LEU A 339 1.20 -34.35 5.26
N ASN A 340 2.09 -35.18 5.81
CA ASN A 340 2.21 -36.60 5.41
C ASN A 340 2.37 -36.70 3.88
N ASP A 341 1.55 -37.52 3.21
CA ASP A 341 1.55 -37.69 1.75
C ASP A 341 0.66 -36.66 1.01
N GLN A 342 0.01 -35.74 1.73
CA GLN A 342 -0.89 -34.74 1.16
C GLN A 342 -0.16 -33.43 0.90
N THR A 343 -0.45 -32.82 -0.26
CA THR A 343 0.06 -31.51 -0.66
C THR A 343 -1.09 -30.54 -0.83
N TYR A 344 -0.93 -29.36 -0.25
CA TYR A 344 -1.88 -28.25 -0.33
C TYR A 344 -1.18 -27.08 -1.03
N PRO A 345 -1.54 -26.76 -2.29
CA PRO A 345 -0.96 -25.62 -2.97
C PRO A 345 -1.34 -24.33 -2.24
N LEU A 346 -0.38 -23.41 -2.09
CA LEU A 346 -0.67 -22.05 -1.70
C LEU A 346 -1.12 -21.33 -2.97
N GLU A 347 -2.34 -20.81 -2.96
CA GLU A 347 -2.92 -20.11 -4.11
C GLU A 347 -2.86 -18.62 -3.88
N LEU A 348 -2.48 -17.87 -4.93
CA LEU A 348 -2.47 -16.42 -4.90
C LEU A 348 -3.88 -15.93 -4.53
N THR A 349 -3.96 -14.98 -3.62
CA THR A 349 -5.21 -14.31 -3.24
C THR A 349 -5.13 -12.81 -3.37
N GLU A 350 -3.94 -12.22 -3.27
CA GLU A 350 -3.81 -10.78 -3.36
C GLU A 350 -2.49 -10.43 -4.04
N ASP A 351 -2.56 -9.49 -4.98
CA ASP A 351 -1.40 -8.84 -5.59
C ASP A 351 -1.43 -7.35 -5.20
N VAL A 352 -0.87 -7.07 -4.02
CA VAL A 352 -0.81 -5.72 -3.45
C VAL A 352 -0.01 -4.80 -4.37
N ASN A 353 0.98 -5.34 -5.09
CA ASN A 353 1.76 -4.60 -6.06
C ASN A 353 0.87 -4.08 -7.21
N LYS A 354 0.12 -4.95 -7.88
CA LYS A 354 -0.81 -4.52 -8.94
C LYS A 354 -1.84 -3.50 -8.46
N ILE A 355 -2.38 -3.68 -7.25
CA ILE A 355 -3.35 -2.74 -6.66
C ILE A 355 -2.71 -1.38 -6.41
N ALA A 356 -1.47 -1.34 -5.89
CA ALA A 356 -0.75 -0.09 -5.67
C ALA A 356 -0.57 0.69 -7.00
N PHE A 357 -0.12 0.01 -8.05
CA PHE A 357 0.02 0.62 -9.39
C PHE A 357 -1.33 1.14 -9.92
N LYS A 358 -2.38 0.32 -9.83
CA LYS A 358 -3.73 0.65 -10.30
C LYS A 358 -4.33 1.87 -9.59
N VAL A 359 -4.24 1.91 -8.26
CA VAL A 359 -4.73 3.05 -7.46
C VAL A 359 -3.97 4.34 -7.79
N LEU A 360 -2.67 4.26 -8.06
CA LEU A 360 -1.88 5.43 -8.47
C LEU A 360 -2.27 5.91 -9.87
N GLU A 361 -2.42 4.99 -10.82
CA GLU A 361 -2.84 5.28 -12.20
C GLU A 361 -4.17 6.04 -12.23
N GLU A 362 -5.16 5.53 -11.50
CA GLU A 362 -6.53 6.06 -11.46
C GLU A 362 -6.62 7.53 -11.02
N ARG A 363 -5.73 7.95 -10.11
CA ARG A 363 -5.71 9.34 -9.62
C ARG A 363 -4.60 10.19 -10.25
N MET A 364 -3.74 9.61 -11.09
CA MET A 364 -2.55 10.30 -11.60
C MET A 364 -2.92 11.58 -12.35
N GLY A 365 -3.97 11.57 -13.17
CA GLY A 365 -4.43 12.76 -13.88
C GLY A 365 -4.82 13.91 -12.95
N PHE A 366 -5.44 13.61 -11.80
CA PHE A 366 -5.79 14.60 -10.79
C PHE A 366 -4.55 15.12 -10.03
N GLU A 367 -3.61 14.23 -9.67
CA GLU A 367 -2.33 14.62 -9.06
C GLU A 367 -1.50 15.51 -9.99
N MET A 368 -1.45 15.16 -11.29
CA MET A 368 -0.81 15.96 -12.33
C MET A 368 -1.44 17.35 -12.44
N SER A 369 -2.77 17.42 -12.47
CA SER A 369 -3.50 18.68 -12.53
C SER A 369 -3.16 19.60 -11.35
N LYS A 370 -3.19 19.07 -10.11
CA LYS A 370 -2.87 19.83 -8.89
C LYS A 370 -1.43 20.35 -8.91
N ALA A 371 -0.47 19.53 -9.32
CA ALA A 371 0.93 19.93 -9.36
C ALA A 371 1.17 21.03 -10.40
N LEU A 372 0.55 20.94 -11.57
CA LEU A 372 0.63 21.96 -12.63
C LEU A 372 0.09 23.30 -12.13
N ILE A 373 -1.10 23.32 -11.50
CA ILE A 373 -1.69 24.54 -10.92
C ILE A 373 -0.77 25.13 -9.83
N ARG A 374 -0.29 24.29 -8.91
CA ARG A 374 0.57 24.76 -7.81
C ARG A 374 1.86 25.39 -8.33
N LEU A 375 2.51 24.71 -9.27
CA LEU A 375 3.75 25.20 -9.86
C LEU A 375 3.51 26.48 -10.67
N ALA A 376 2.36 26.61 -11.35
CA ALA A 376 1.94 27.83 -12.02
C ALA A 376 1.80 29.03 -11.05
N ILE A 377 1.03 28.87 -9.96
CA ILE A 377 0.85 29.90 -8.92
C ILE A 377 2.19 30.31 -8.29
N LYS A 378 3.05 29.33 -8.03
CA LYS A 378 4.38 29.56 -7.46
C LYS A 378 5.31 30.32 -8.40
N LYS A 379 5.29 30.00 -9.70
CA LYS A 379 6.08 30.71 -10.71
C LYS A 379 5.59 32.14 -10.91
N ALA A 380 4.29 32.37 -10.86
CA ALA A 380 3.72 33.71 -10.84
C ALA A 380 4.19 34.53 -9.62
N SER A 381 4.18 33.93 -8.43
CA SER A 381 4.64 34.57 -7.19
C SER A 381 6.14 34.93 -7.23
N GLU A 382 6.99 34.08 -7.83
CA GLU A 382 8.40 34.41 -8.06
C GLU A 382 8.57 35.62 -8.97
N TYR A 383 7.73 35.73 -10.01
CA TYR A 383 7.81 36.80 -11.00
C TYR A 383 7.43 38.16 -10.40
N THR A 384 6.35 38.23 -9.63
CA THR A 384 5.93 39.47 -8.95
C THR A 384 7.03 39.97 -8.01
N VAL A 385 7.64 39.08 -7.21
CA VAL A 385 8.74 39.46 -6.32
C VAL A 385 10.00 39.87 -7.07
N LYS A 386 10.32 39.24 -8.21
CA LYS A 386 11.45 39.65 -9.07
C LYS A 386 11.27 41.06 -9.64
N LYS A 387 10.04 41.46 -9.95
CA LYS A 387 9.71 42.82 -10.41
C LYS A 387 9.93 43.86 -9.31
N ASP A 388 9.57 43.52 -8.07
CA ASP A 388 9.63 44.46 -6.93
C ASP A 388 11.01 44.55 -6.27
N ASN A 389 11.86 43.51 -6.32
CA ASN A 389 13.18 43.57 -5.69
C ASN A 389 14.22 42.58 -6.27
N LYS A 390 15.23 43.08 -7.01
CA LYS A 390 16.28 42.26 -7.67
C LYS A 390 17.10 41.38 -6.71
N ARG A 391 17.31 41.81 -5.45
CA ARG A 391 18.08 41.03 -4.44
C ARG A 391 17.27 39.87 -3.85
N TRP A 392 15.95 40.01 -3.72
CA TRP A 392 15.07 38.94 -3.21
C TRP A 392 14.69 37.93 -4.29
N GLY A 393 14.62 38.36 -5.56
CA GLY A 393 14.37 37.47 -6.69
C GLY A 393 15.44 36.39 -6.93
N ALA A 394 16.71 36.66 -6.59
CA ALA A 394 17.81 35.69 -6.69
C ALA A 394 17.81 34.67 -5.53
N LEU A 395 17.39 35.08 -4.33
CA LEU A 395 17.25 34.20 -3.16
C LEU A 395 16.08 33.21 -3.31
N LEU A 396 14.97 33.61 -3.93
CA LEU A 396 13.81 32.73 -4.18
C LEU A 396 14.04 31.73 -5.33
N GLY A 397 14.78 32.12 -6.38
CA GLY A 397 15.08 31.24 -7.51
C GLY A 397 15.88 29.98 -7.14
N VAL A 398 16.77 30.07 -6.15
CA VAL A 398 17.56 28.94 -5.62
C VAL A 398 16.76 28.06 -4.64
N VAL A 399 15.71 28.61 -4.02
CA VAL A 399 14.84 27.89 -3.06
C VAL A 399 13.74 27.08 -3.77
N ASN A 400 13.34 27.47 -4.98
CA ASN A 400 12.22 26.84 -5.67
C ASN A 400 12.55 25.58 -6.49
N THR A 401 13.80 25.35 -6.88
CA THR A 401 14.24 24.05 -7.42
C THR A 401 14.15 22.92 -6.38
N LEU A 402 14.03 23.23 -5.09
CA LEU A 402 13.95 22.24 -4.01
C LEU A 402 12.51 21.87 -3.59
N THR A 403 11.49 22.59 -4.04
CA THR A 403 10.16 22.59 -3.38
C THR A 403 9.00 22.09 -4.26
N GLU A 404 9.25 21.49 -5.43
CA GLU A 404 8.25 20.70 -6.19
C GLU A 404 8.73 19.25 -6.36
N LYS A 405 8.86 18.54 -5.24
CA LYS A 405 9.09 17.10 -5.25
C LYS A 405 7.79 16.31 -5.25
N ALA A 406 7.85 15.12 -5.83
CA ALA A 406 6.79 14.15 -5.71
C ALA A 406 6.71 13.57 -4.30
N ASP A 407 5.49 13.21 -3.87
CA ASP A 407 5.32 12.42 -2.66
C ASP A 407 5.75 10.97 -2.89
N THR A 408 6.93 10.63 -2.40
CA THR A 408 7.51 9.27 -2.51
C THR A 408 7.20 8.40 -1.30
N ARG A 409 6.28 8.83 -0.42
CA ARG A 409 5.85 8.05 0.74
C ARG A 409 4.85 6.97 0.34
N ASN A 410 5.07 5.77 0.86
CA ASN A 410 4.16 4.63 0.84
C ASN A 410 4.59 3.59 1.89
N TRP A 411 3.72 2.65 2.22
CA TRP A 411 4.00 1.55 3.14
C TRP A 411 4.80 0.45 2.44
N GLN A 412 6.12 0.64 2.45
CA GLN A 412 7.11 -0.17 1.72
C GLN A 412 7.45 -1.51 2.37
N THR A 413 6.77 -1.92 3.43
CA THR A 413 7.03 -3.22 4.08
C THR A 413 5.86 -4.18 3.93
N LEU A 414 4.77 -3.75 3.29
CA LEU A 414 3.69 -4.65 2.88
C LEU A 414 4.24 -5.74 1.95
N PRO A 415 3.63 -6.94 1.90
CA PRO A 415 4.00 -7.95 0.94
C PRO A 415 3.74 -7.49 -0.50
N HIS A 416 4.46 -8.08 -1.44
CA HIS A 416 4.10 -7.96 -2.86
C HIS A 416 2.81 -8.73 -3.13
N SER A 417 2.77 -9.98 -2.66
CA SER A 417 1.64 -10.88 -2.85
C SER A 417 1.31 -11.67 -1.60
N ILE A 418 0.04 -12.04 -1.46
CA ILE A 418 -0.47 -12.89 -0.38
C ILE A 418 -1.08 -14.13 -1.01
N TYR A 419 -0.67 -15.27 -0.50
CA TYR A 419 -1.20 -16.58 -0.84
C TYR A 419 -1.83 -17.19 0.40
N TYR A 420 -2.81 -18.07 0.22
CA TYR A 420 -3.35 -18.83 1.35
C TYR A 420 -3.71 -20.27 0.99
N ALA A 421 -3.82 -21.10 2.03
CA ALA A 421 -4.37 -22.44 1.98
C ALA A 421 -5.05 -22.79 3.32
N ARG A 422 -6.07 -23.66 3.26
CA ARG A 422 -6.65 -24.30 4.44
C ARG A 422 -6.23 -25.76 4.47
N VAL A 423 -5.60 -26.18 5.57
CA VAL A 423 -5.06 -27.53 5.76
C VAL A 423 -5.81 -28.20 6.90
N PRO A 424 -6.58 -29.27 6.66
CA PRO A 424 -7.13 -30.10 7.72
C PRO A 424 -5.98 -30.71 8.54
N LEU A 425 -6.05 -30.59 9.87
CA LEU A 425 -5.05 -31.13 10.79
C LEU A 425 -5.69 -32.21 11.66
N PRO A 426 -5.07 -33.41 11.81
CA PRO A 426 -5.52 -34.37 12.80
C PRO A 426 -5.37 -33.80 14.21
N GLU A 427 -6.21 -34.25 15.13
CA GLU A 427 -6.05 -33.91 16.56
C GLU A 427 -4.70 -34.43 17.07
N GLY A 428 -4.02 -33.61 17.87
CA GLY A 428 -2.69 -33.92 18.39
C GLY A 428 -1.58 -33.13 17.68
N GLN A 429 -0.39 -33.73 17.60
CA GLN A 429 0.78 -33.10 17.03
C GLN A 429 0.84 -33.35 15.52
N SER A 430 1.01 -32.28 14.73
CA SER A 430 1.21 -32.36 13.28
C SER A 430 2.40 -31.51 12.87
N THR A 431 3.20 -31.99 11.92
CA THR A 431 4.27 -31.20 11.30
C THR A 431 3.89 -30.90 9.86
N VAL A 432 3.74 -29.61 9.53
CA VAL A 432 3.47 -29.14 8.18
C VAL A 432 4.75 -28.53 7.61
N THR A 433 5.13 -28.95 6.41
CA THR A 433 6.31 -28.41 5.73
C THR A 433 5.90 -27.47 4.61
N LEU A 434 6.29 -26.21 4.72
CA LEU A 434 6.24 -25.23 3.66
C LEU A 434 7.39 -25.49 2.68
N SER A 435 7.09 -25.56 1.40
CA SER A 435 8.06 -25.67 0.31
C SER A 435 7.83 -24.49 -0.63
N LEU A 436 8.81 -23.60 -0.69
CA LEU A 436 8.80 -22.41 -1.54
C LEU A 436 9.72 -22.60 -2.74
N GLY A 437 9.31 -22.10 -3.89
CA GLY A 437 10.05 -22.21 -5.13
C GLY A 437 9.86 -21.00 -6.04
N GLY A 438 10.53 -21.08 -7.19
CA GLY A 438 10.35 -20.18 -8.30
C GLY A 438 11.25 -20.58 -9.46
N LEU A 439 11.02 -19.99 -10.63
CA LEU A 439 11.64 -20.43 -11.89
C LEU A 439 13.18 -20.54 -11.79
N GLY A 440 13.69 -21.76 -11.93
CA GLY A 440 15.13 -22.05 -11.93
C GLY A 440 15.82 -22.00 -10.56
N ARG A 441 15.06 -22.00 -9.44
CA ARG A 441 15.61 -21.89 -8.08
C ARG A 441 15.47 -23.20 -7.30
N GLU A 442 16.41 -23.42 -6.38
CA GLU A 442 16.25 -24.48 -5.38
C GLU A 442 15.05 -24.21 -4.46
N ARG A 443 14.38 -25.27 -4.03
CA ARG A 443 13.26 -25.15 -3.10
C ARG A 443 13.76 -24.83 -1.70
N ASP A 444 13.20 -23.80 -1.07
CA ASP A 444 13.39 -23.55 0.36
C ASP A 444 12.31 -24.30 1.14
N GLU A 445 12.71 -25.13 2.10
CA GLU A 445 11.80 -25.91 2.93
C GLU A 445 11.87 -25.46 4.40
N ARG A 446 10.69 -25.25 4.99
CA ARG A 446 10.52 -24.86 6.40
C ARG A 446 9.44 -25.72 7.03
N SER A 447 9.74 -26.36 8.16
CA SER A 447 8.78 -27.19 8.88
C SER A 447 8.27 -26.47 10.13
N PHE A 448 6.96 -26.57 10.35
CA PHE A 448 6.28 -26.01 11.51
C PHE A 448 5.51 -27.12 12.22
N THR A 449 5.67 -27.20 13.54
CA THR A 449 4.96 -28.18 14.36
C THR A 449 3.83 -27.50 15.10
N TYR A 450 2.64 -28.09 15.03
CA TYR A 450 1.42 -27.60 15.65
C TYR A 450 0.86 -28.62 16.62
N GLN A 451 0.28 -28.12 17.71
CA GLN A 451 -0.53 -28.91 18.63
C GLN A 451 -1.99 -28.50 18.46
N VAL A 452 -2.79 -29.35 17.83
CA VAL A 452 -4.19 -29.08 17.49
C VAL A 452 -5.12 -29.81 18.45
N LYS A 453 -6.14 -29.08 18.93
CA LYS A 453 -7.30 -29.66 19.61
C LYS A 453 -8.44 -29.89 18.62
N LYS A 454 -9.33 -30.83 18.91
CA LYS A 454 -10.54 -31.07 18.12
C LYS A 454 -11.34 -29.77 17.90
N GLY A 455 -11.68 -29.50 16.63
CA GLY A 455 -12.44 -28.32 16.20
C GLY A 455 -11.68 -26.98 16.31
N GLN A 456 -10.39 -26.98 16.62
CA GLN A 456 -9.59 -25.75 16.72
C GLN A 456 -9.14 -25.31 15.33
N VAL A 457 -9.25 -24.01 15.06
CA VAL A 457 -8.64 -23.37 13.89
C VAL A 457 -7.38 -22.63 14.34
N LEU A 458 -6.25 -22.96 13.72
CA LEU A 458 -4.97 -22.29 13.89
C LEU A 458 -4.72 -21.35 12.71
N TYR A 459 -4.12 -20.21 13.01
CA TYR A 459 -3.75 -19.21 12.01
C TYR A 459 -2.24 -19.05 12.00
N HIS A 460 -1.61 -19.16 10.84
CA HIS A 460 -0.18 -18.97 10.68
C HIS A 460 0.07 -17.99 9.53
N THR A 461 0.99 -17.05 9.73
CA THR A 461 1.52 -16.23 8.62
C THR A 461 3.01 -16.47 8.51
N PHE A 462 3.50 -16.77 7.31
CA PHE A 462 4.91 -16.80 7.00
C PHE A 462 5.24 -15.68 6.02
N SER A 463 6.37 -15.00 6.19
CA SER A 463 6.79 -13.90 5.31
C SER A 463 8.18 -14.16 4.73
N SER A 464 8.26 -14.32 3.41
CA SER A 464 9.53 -14.31 2.65
C SER A 464 9.75 -12.90 2.10
N LEU A 465 10.79 -12.22 2.59
CA LEU A 465 11.07 -10.80 2.31
C LEU A 465 11.97 -10.62 1.09
N GLU A 466 12.47 -11.72 0.54
CA GLU A 466 13.35 -11.75 -0.60
C GLU A 466 12.66 -11.15 -1.83
N THR A 467 13.37 -10.23 -2.48
CA THR A 467 12.93 -9.59 -3.73
C THR A 467 14.05 -9.64 -4.74
N THR A 468 13.69 -9.60 -6.02
CA THR A 468 14.63 -9.37 -7.11
C THR A 468 14.39 -7.97 -7.65
N PHE A 469 15.46 -7.24 -7.93
CA PHE A 469 15.34 -6.01 -8.70
C PHE A 469 15.28 -6.44 -10.17
N GLY A 470 14.16 -6.15 -10.83
CA GLY A 470 14.07 -6.34 -12.27
C GLY A 470 15.27 -5.65 -12.94
N ASN A 471 16.01 -6.39 -13.76
CA ASN A 471 16.80 -5.72 -14.80
C ASN A 471 15.77 -4.96 -15.63
N ASN A 472 15.66 -3.65 -15.44
CA ASN A 472 14.87 -2.77 -16.30
C ASN A 472 15.46 -2.86 -17.72
N ARG A 473 15.05 -3.89 -18.46
CA ARG A 473 15.06 -3.92 -19.91
C ARG A 473 13.63 -3.64 -20.33
N ASN A 474 13.31 -2.37 -20.42
CA ASN A 474 12.84 -1.72 -21.65
C ASN A 474 12.67 -0.23 -21.40
#